data_AF-A0A538M059-F1
#
_entry.id   AF-A0A538M059-F1
#
_cell.length_a   1.000
_cell.length_b   1.000
_cell.length_c   1.000
_cell.angle_alpha   90.00
_cell.angle_beta   90.00
_cell.angle_gamma   90.00
#
_symmetry.space_group_name_H-M   'P 1'
#
loop_
_entity.id
_entity.type
_entity.pdbx_description
1 polymer ?
#
loop_
_entity_poly.entity_id
_entity_poly.type
_entity_poly.pdbx_seq_one_letter_code
_entity_poly.pdbx_strand_id
1 'polypeptide(L)'
;MPSFTLRKRASVFAMRSRSRSTERQRASGCPGCGGYPVRVTTRAWPEPVERVASYLRDAGAEVRVEEFANGTPTAQAAAKAVGCDLAQIVKSLVFDCDGRKVVVMVPGDRRADSEKIAL
;
A
#
# COMPACT_ATOMS: atom_id res chain seq x y z
N MET A 1 -16.89 -34.43 5.98
CA MET A 1 -16.79 -33.14 5.25
C MET A 1 -15.80 -32.27 6.03
N PRO A 2 -14.55 -32.06 5.57
CA PRO A 2 -13.59 -31.33 6.36
C PRO A 2 -13.90 -29.82 6.31
N SER A 3 -13.88 -29.23 7.49
CA SER A 3 -14.14 -27.82 7.74
C SER A 3 -12.95 -26.99 7.26
N PHE A 4 -13.15 -26.15 6.24
CA PHE A 4 -12.12 -25.21 5.76
C PHE A 4 -12.06 -23.99 6.69
N THR A 5 -11.00 -23.90 7.48
CA THR A 5 -10.81 -22.79 8.42
C THR A 5 -10.30 -21.55 7.68
N LEU A 6 -11.23 -20.74 7.18
CA LEU A 6 -10.96 -19.50 6.45
C LEU A 6 -10.44 -18.39 7.39
N ARG A 7 -9.12 -18.15 7.44
CA ARG A 7 -8.56 -16.91 8.03
C ARG A 7 -8.43 -15.83 6.96
N LYS A 8 -9.45 -15.00 6.80
CA LYS A 8 -9.37 -13.77 6.00
C LYS A 8 -8.39 -12.79 6.65
N ARG A 9 -7.25 -12.55 6.02
CA ARG A 9 -6.44 -11.34 6.23
C ARG A 9 -6.49 -10.53 4.94
N ALA A 10 -7.19 -9.39 4.98
CA ALA A 10 -7.21 -8.45 3.87
C ALA A 10 -6.15 -7.38 4.12
N SER A 11 -5.13 -7.32 3.27
CA SER A 11 -4.17 -6.21 3.24
C SER A 11 -4.56 -5.31 2.07
N VAL A 12 -5.24 -4.20 2.34
CA VAL A 12 -5.50 -3.16 1.34
C VAL A 12 -4.40 -2.11 1.48
N PHE A 13 -3.60 -1.90 0.43
CA PHE A 13 -2.60 -0.84 0.36
C PHE A 13 -2.91 0.03 -0.86
N ALA A 14 -3.22 1.30 -0.63
CA ALA A 14 -3.46 2.28 -1.68
C ALA A 14 -2.48 3.44 -1.53
N MET A 15 -2.02 3.94 -2.67
CA MET A 15 -0.70 4.51 -2.77
C MET A 15 -0.70 5.86 -3.54
N ARG A 16 -1.00 7.02 -2.90
CA ARG A 16 -0.74 8.42 -3.39
C ARG A 16 -0.30 9.42 -2.26
N SER A 17 0.85 10.14 -2.36
CA SER A 17 1.53 10.95 -1.33
C SER A 17 1.53 12.42 -1.69
N ARG A 18 1.08 13.21 -0.73
CA ARG A 18 1.63 14.52 -0.37
C ARG A 18 1.12 14.88 1.01
N SER A 19 2.04 15.10 1.92
CA SER A 19 1.80 15.53 3.29
C SER A 19 1.95 17.05 3.45
N ARG A 20 1.00 17.63 4.18
CA ARG A 20 1.06 18.89 4.94
C ARG A 20 0.50 18.50 6.32
N SER A 21 0.93 18.97 7.49
CA SER A 21 1.94 19.92 7.97
C SER A 21 1.72 20.02 9.49
N THR A 22 2.77 19.94 10.31
CA THR A 22 3.00 20.52 11.67
C THR A 22 4.10 19.69 12.33
N GLU A 23 5.25 20.25 12.70
CA GLU A 23 5.49 20.83 14.03
C GLU A 23 6.86 21.54 14.00
N ARG A 24 6.96 22.69 14.67
CA ARG A 24 8.13 23.56 14.79
C ARG A 24 9.38 22.82 15.24
N GLN A 25 10.55 23.22 14.71
CA GLN A 25 11.77 23.32 15.51
C GLN A 25 12.77 24.31 14.90
N ARG A 26 13.15 25.29 15.72
CA ARG A 26 14.13 26.37 15.46
C ARG A 26 15.56 25.86 15.67
N ALA A 27 16.49 26.34 14.84
CA ALA A 27 17.92 26.63 15.12
C ALA A 27 18.62 26.86 13.75
N SER A 28 18.90 28.08 13.28
CA SER A 28 19.99 29.04 13.61
C SER A 28 21.28 28.88 12.77
N GLY A 29 21.57 29.87 11.90
CA GLY A 29 22.88 30.23 11.28
C GLY A 29 23.32 29.41 10.04
N CYS A 30 23.94 29.94 8.97
CA CYS A 30 24.79 31.12 8.77
C CYS A 30 24.54 31.84 7.41
N PRO A 31 24.85 33.15 7.29
CA PRO A 31 24.71 33.89 6.04
C PRO A 31 25.97 33.76 5.17
N GLY A 32 25.79 33.39 3.91
CA GLY A 32 26.84 33.50 2.89
C GLY A 32 27.53 32.19 2.53
N CYS A 33 26.80 31.30 1.85
CA CYS A 33 27.29 30.39 0.80
C CYS A 33 26.04 29.75 0.17
N GLY A 34 25.79 30.01 -1.12
CA GLY A 34 24.62 29.55 -1.86
C GLY A 34 24.66 28.05 -2.18
N GLY A 35 24.60 27.20 -1.16
CA GLY A 35 24.27 25.79 -1.31
C GLY A 35 22.91 25.57 -0.68
N TYR A 36 21.86 25.37 -1.48
CA TYR A 36 20.55 25.02 -0.94
C TYR A 36 20.72 23.69 -0.18
N PRO A 37 20.50 23.65 1.15
CA PRO A 37 20.45 22.37 1.83
C PRO A 37 19.15 21.71 1.38
N VAL A 38 19.23 20.85 0.37
CA VAL A 38 18.19 19.84 0.14
C VAL A 38 18.31 18.91 1.34
N ARG A 39 17.60 19.22 2.42
CA ARG A 39 17.33 18.25 3.46
C ARG A 39 16.51 17.15 2.80
N VAL A 40 17.21 16.12 2.32
CA VAL A 40 16.61 14.84 2.00
C VAL A 40 16.17 14.26 3.34
N THR A 41 14.97 14.63 3.79
CA THR A 41 14.29 13.93 4.86
C THR A 41 13.79 12.62 4.26
N THR A 42 14.67 11.63 4.10
CA THR A 42 14.23 10.25 3.93
C THR A 42 13.52 9.85 5.21
N ARG A 43 12.22 10.10 5.29
CA ARG A 43 11.38 9.16 6.04
C ARG A 43 11.44 7.87 5.23
N ALA A 44 12.33 6.98 5.65
CA ALA A 44 12.33 5.62 5.16
C ALA A 44 10.93 5.04 5.41
N TRP A 45 10.41 4.31 4.43
CA TRP A 45 9.13 3.65 4.58
C TRP A 45 9.16 2.67 5.78
N PRO A 46 8.03 2.43 6.47
CA PRO A 46 7.94 1.30 7.39
C PRO A 46 8.34 0.01 6.69
N GLU A 47 8.98 -0.94 7.39
CA GLU A 47 9.50 -2.20 6.78
C GLU A 47 8.50 -2.88 5.84
N PRO A 48 7.19 -3.03 6.19
CA PRO A 48 6.26 -3.71 5.29
C PRO A 48 6.08 -3.01 3.95
N VAL A 49 6.21 -1.67 3.92
CA VAL A 49 6.11 -0.85 2.70
C VAL A 49 7.44 -0.84 1.96
N GLU A 50 8.56 -0.69 2.67
CA GLU A 50 9.90 -0.69 2.06
C GLU A 50 10.17 -1.99 1.31
N ARG A 51 9.79 -3.15 1.89
CA ARG A 51 9.96 -4.46 1.26
C ARG A 51 9.23 -4.58 -0.09
N VAL A 52 8.05 -3.99 -0.21
CA VAL A 52 7.30 -3.98 -1.48
C VAL A 52 7.90 -2.97 -2.44
N ALA A 53 8.27 -1.78 -1.96
CA ALA A 53 8.86 -0.72 -2.76
C ALA A 53 10.25 -1.09 -3.32
N SER A 54 11.06 -1.85 -2.58
CA SER A 54 12.34 -2.38 -3.10
C SER A 54 12.09 -3.42 -4.19
N TYR A 55 11.20 -4.38 -3.95
CA TYR A 55 10.88 -5.40 -4.95
C TYR A 55 10.40 -4.80 -6.28
N LEU A 56 9.53 -3.78 -6.23
CA LEU A 56 9.06 -3.08 -7.44
C LEU A 56 10.17 -2.34 -8.18
N ARG A 57 11.10 -1.72 -7.44
CA ARG A 57 12.29 -1.07 -8.03
C ARG A 57 13.20 -2.08 -8.71
N ASP A 58 13.50 -3.18 -8.02
CA ASP A 58 14.38 -4.24 -8.53
C ASP A 58 13.77 -4.94 -9.76
N ALA A 59 12.44 -5.06 -9.81
CA ALA A 59 11.72 -5.57 -10.95
C ALA A 59 11.66 -4.59 -12.15
N GLY A 60 12.16 -3.35 -12.00
CA GLY A 60 12.09 -2.32 -13.04
C GLY A 60 10.67 -1.84 -13.33
N ALA A 61 9.75 -1.99 -12.39
CA ALA A 61 8.35 -1.64 -12.59
C ALA A 61 8.14 -0.13 -12.51
N GLU A 62 7.44 0.45 -13.49
CA GLU A 62 7.03 1.85 -13.46
C GLU A 62 5.85 2.06 -12.49
N VAL A 63 6.16 2.13 -11.18
CA VAL A 63 5.16 2.25 -10.11
C VAL A 63 5.48 3.42 -9.19
N ARG A 64 4.43 4.11 -8.71
CA ARG A 64 4.55 5.19 -7.73
C ARG A 64 4.04 4.74 -6.36
N VAL A 65 4.93 4.81 -5.37
CA VAL A 65 4.72 4.40 -3.98
C VAL A 65 4.50 5.63 -3.11
N GLU A 66 3.41 5.68 -2.35
CA GLU A 66 2.91 6.89 -1.74
C GLU A 66 1.87 6.67 -0.57
N GLU A 67 1.66 7.66 0.30
CA GLU A 67 0.88 7.54 1.56
C GLU A 67 -0.21 8.60 1.69
N PHE A 68 -1.41 8.19 2.07
CA PHE A 68 -2.56 9.07 2.27
C PHE A 68 -2.70 9.53 3.73
N ALA A 69 -3.23 10.75 3.92
CA ALA A 69 -3.47 11.30 5.26
C ALA A 69 -4.48 10.49 6.08
N ASN A 70 -5.46 9.90 5.41
CA ASN A 70 -6.41 8.97 6.01
C ASN A 70 -6.01 7.54 5.62
N GLY A 71 -6.07 6.62 6.57
CA GLY A 71 -5.86 5.21 6.29
C GLY A 71 -6.86 4.67 5.25
N THR A 72 -6.43 3.67 4.48
CA THR A 72 -7.22 3.05 3.41
C THR A 72 -7.53 1.57 3.69
N PRO A 73 -8.15 1.23 4.84
CA PRO A 73 -8.34 -0.18 5.24
C PRO A 73 -9.35 -0.93 4.37
N THR A 74 -10.14 -0.23 3.55
CA THR A 74 -11.13 -0.80 2.63
C THR A 74 -10.89 -0.34 1.21
N ALA A 75 -11.37 -1.13 0.24
CA ALA A 75 -11.28 -0.76 -1.17
C ALA A 75 -12.03 0.55 -1.48
N GLN A 76 -13.16 0.81 -0.79
CA GLN A 76 -13.91 2.05 -0.91
C GLN A 76 -13.12 3.26 -0.38
N ALA A 77 -12.46 3.12 0.78
CA ALA A 77 -11.61 4.17 1.33
C ALA A 77 -10.41 4.46 0.41
N ALA A 78 -9.81 3.40 -0.14
CA ALA A 78 -8.75 3.49 -1.14
C ALA A 78 -9.19 4.22 -2.42
N ALA A 79 -10.32 3.81 -3.01
CA ALA A 79 -10.86 4.42 -4.23
C ALA A 79 -11.13 5.92 -4.03
N LYS A 80 -11.75 6.28 -2.89
CA LYS A 80 -12.01 7.68 -2.52
C LYS A 80 -10.72 8.48 -2.33
N ALA A 81 -9.70 7.89 -1.70
CA ALA A 81 -8.42 8.56 -1.47
C ALA A 81 -7.64 8.79 -2.77
N VAL A 82 -7.65 7.81 -3.68
CA VAL A 82 -6.99 7.88 -4.99
C VAL A 82 -7.78 8.77 -5.97
N GLY A 83 -9.11 8.81 -5.86
CA GLY A 83 -9.99 9.46 -6.83
C GLY A 83 -10.25 8.61 -8.08
N CYS A 84 -10.41 7.29 -7.90
CA CYS A 84 -10.65 6.34 -8.99
C CYS A 84 -11.92 5.51 -8.75
N ASP A 85 -12.33 4.76 -9.77
CA ASP A 85 -13.45 3.83 -9.63
C ASP A 85 -13.08 2.65 -8.73
N LEU A 86 -14.06 2.13 -7.98
CA LEU A 86 -13.84 1.01 -7.07
C LEU A 86 -13.27 -0.23 -7.77
N ALA A 87 -13.66 -0.47 -9.02
CA ALA A 87 -13.15 -1.57 -9.85
C ALA A 87 -11.65 -1.47 -10.16
N GLN A 88 -11.07 -0.26 -10.08
CA GLN A 88 -9.65 -0.02 -10.31
C GLN A 88 -8.78 -0.31 -9.08
N ILE A 89 -9.39 -0.47 -7.91
CA ILE A 89 -8.67 -0.93 -6.71
C ILE A 89 -8.57 -2.46 -6.74
N VAL A 90 -7.38 -3.02 -6.54
CA VAL A 90 -7.19 -4.48 -6.48
C VAL A 90 -6.89 -4.93 -5.06
N LYS A 91 -7.54 -6.02 -4.64
CA LYS A 91 -7.31 -6.69 -3.36
C LYS A 91 -6.47 -7.94 -3.61
N SER A 92 -5.37 -8.09 -2.87
CA SER A 92 -4.64 -9.36 -2.79
C SER A 92 -5.19 -10.17 -1.62
N LEU A 93 -5.84 -11.30 -1.91
CA LEU A 93 -6.42 -12.19 -0.91
C LEU A 93 -5.65 -13.50 -0.88
N VAL A 94 -5.27 -13.97 0.30
CA VAL A 94 -4.59 -15.26 0.48
C VAL A 94 -5.60 -16.29 0.94
N PHE A 95 -5.68 -17.41 0.22
CA PHE A 95 -6.51 -18.57 0.54
C PHE A 95 -5.61 -19.76 0.92
N ASP A 96 -6.14 -20.61 1.80
CA ASP A 96 -5.60 -21.94 2.08
C ASP A 96 -6.55 -22.95 1.44
N CYS A 97 -6.04 -23.69 0.45
CA CYS A 97 -6.74 -24.71 -0.30
C CYS A 97 -6.05 -26.06 -0.04
N ASP A 98 -6.44 -26.72 1.05
CA ASP A 98 -5.89 -28.01 1.49
C ASP A 98 -4.35 -27.98 1.63
N GLY A 99 -3.84 -26.98 2.34
CA GLY A 99 -2.40 -26.81 2.58
C GLY A 99 -1.67 -26.06 1.48
N ARG A 100 -2.30 -25.85 0.30
CA ARG A 100 -1.74 -25.00 -0.76
C ARG A 100 -2.15 -23.54 -0.53
N LYS A 101 -1.18 -22.64 -0.47
CA LYS A 101 -1.44 -21.19 -0.38
C LYS A 101 -1.65 -20.61 -1.77
N VAL A 102 -2.80 -19.99 -1.97
CA VAL A 102 -3.17 -19.35 -3.25
C VAL A 102 -3.38 -17.86 -3.01
N VAL A 103 -2.77 -17.02 -3.85
CA VAL A 103 -3.01 -15.57 -3.85
C VAL A 103 -3.95 -15.23 -5.01
N VAL A 104 -5.04 -14.53 -4.71
CA VAL A 104 -6.05 -14.12 -5.69
C VAL A 104 -6.12 -12.60 -5.75
N MET A 105 -6.02 -12.06 -6.97
CA MET A 105 -6.18 -10.64 -7.26
C MET A 105 -7.64 -10.36 -7.62
N VAL A 106 -8.31 -9.51 -6.85
CA VAL A 106 -9.75 -9.26 -7.02
C VAL A 106 -10.03 -7.76 -7.12
N PRO A 107 -10.73 -7.30 -8.18
CA PRO A 107 -11.23 -5.92 -8.26
C PRO A 107 -12.05 -5.52 -7.03
N GLY A 108 -12.01 -4.23 -6.67
CA GLY A 108 -12.60 -3.71 -5.45
C GLY A 108 -14.10 -3.92 -5.38
N ASP A 109 -14.75 -3.86 -6.53
CA ASP A 109 -16.20 -4.02 -6.77
C ASP A 109 -16.65 -5.49 -6.86
N ARG A 110 -15.70 -6.43 -6.92
CA ARG A 110 -15.99 -7.88 -6.98
C ARG A 110 -15.70 -8.59 -5.66
N ARG A 111 -16.33 -9.74 -5.47
CA ARG A 111 -16.00 -10.69 -4.39
C ARG A 111 -15.32 -11.93 -4.96
N ALA A 112 -14.31 -12.41 -4.25
CA ALA A 112 -13.78 -13.75 -4.47
C ALA A 112 -14.85 -14.79 -4.13
N ASP A 113 -14.94 -15.81 -4.98
CA ASP A 113 -15.78 -16.98 -4.81
C ASP A 113 -14.89 -18.15 -4.37
N SER A 114 -15.01 -18.55 -3.10
CA SER A 114 -14.13 -19.57 -2.52
C SER A 114 -14.34 -20.95 -3.13
N GLU A 115 -15.54 -21.26 -3.61
CA GLU A 115 -15.82 -22.56 -4.24
C GLU A 115 -15.13 -22.66 -5.60
N LYS A 116 -15.03 -21.54 -6.33
CA LYS A 116 -14.28 -21.48 -7.59
C LYS A 116 -12.77 -21.41 -7.41
N ILE A 117 -12.31 -21.01 -6.23
CA ILE A 117 -10.88 -20.94 -5.89
C ILE A 117 -10.38 -22.28 -5.35
N ALA A 118 -11.25 -23.07 -4.72
CA ALA A 118 -10.96 -24.43 -4.32
C ALA A 118 -10.64 -25.25 -5.59
N LEU A 119 -9.37 -25.70 -5.67
CA LEU A 119 -8.80 -26.46 -6.78
C LEU A 119 -9.13 -27.94 -6.69
#